data_AF-A0A970U924-F1
#
_entry.id   AF-A0A970U924-F1
#
_cell.length_a   1.000
_cell.length_b   1.000
_cell.length_c   1.000
_cell.angle_alpha   90.00
_cell.angle_beta   90.00
_cell.angle_gamma   90.00
#
_symmetry.space_group_name_H-M   'P 1'
#
loop_
_entity.id
_entity.type
_entity.pdbx_description
1 polymer ?
#
loop_
_entity_poly.entity_id
_entity_poly.type
_entity_poly.pdbx_seq_one_letter_code
_entity_poly.pdbx_strand_id
1 'polypeptide(L)'
;MKLPSQAFGLLKQHKLWQMEERLKMGDRWENSDRVFTQFGGKPIHPDSITGWFRDFIVKTDLPKISIHSLRHTNITLLIAAGVPLRTVSYRAGHAQTSTTANIYSHAIRTADEMAADVPDDILTPASVRRNIG
;
A
#
# COMPACT_ATOMS: atom_id res chain seq x y z
N MET A 1 8.93 -9.95 -5.74
CA MET A 1 8.06 -9.48 -4.63
C MET A 1 6.74 -10.26 -4.70
N LYS A 2 6.23 -10.80 -3.58
CA LYS A 2 4.87 -11.38 -3.54
C LYS A 2 3.82 -10.28 -3.36
N LEU A 3 2.72 -10.37 -4.11
CA LEU A 3 1.57 -9.47 -4.02
C LEU A 3 0.45 -10.10 -3.16
N PRO A 4 -0.34 -9.29 -2.45
CA PRO A 4 -1.57 -9.76 -1.82
C PRO A 4 -2.52 -10.40 -2.85
N SER A 5 -3.29 -11.41 -2.42
CA SER A 5 -4.27 -12.10 -3.28
C SER A 5 -5.30 -11.14 -3.87
N GLN A 6 -5.76 -10.16 -3.09
CA GLN A 6 -6.68 -9.12 -3.57
C GLN A 6 -6.09 -8.27 -4.69
N ALA A 7 -4.85 -7.79 -4.54
CA ALA A 7 -4.17 -7.02 -5.57
C ALA A 7 -3.98 -7.84 -6.86
N PHE A 8 -3.64 -9.12 -6.73
CA PHE A 8 -3.53 -10.02 -7.88
C PHE A 8 -4.89 -10.26 -8.55
N GLY A 9 -5.97 -10.38 -7.77
CA GLY A 9 -7.35 -10.47 -8.28
C GLY A 9 -7.73 -9.25 -9.10
N LEU A 10 -7.44 -8.04 -8.60
CA LEU A 10 -7.69 -6.78 -9.31
C LEU A 10 -6.90 -6.71 -10.63
N LEU A 11 -5.64 -7.15 -10.64
CA LEU A 11 -4.84 -7.21 -11.88
C LEU A 11 -5.41 -8.19 -12.92
N LYS A 12 -6.00 -9.31 -12.48
CA LYS A 12 -6.70 -10.23 -13.40
C LYS A 12 -7.93 -9.58 -14.00
N GLN A 13 -8.74 -8.91 -13.18
CA GLN A 13 -9.93 -8.19 -13.66
C GLN A 13 -9.54 -7.08 -14.65
N HIS A 14 -8.51 -6.31 -14.33
CA HIS A 14 -7.95 -5.28 -15.22
C HIS A 14 -7.48 -5.87 -16.55
N LYS A 15 -6.80 -7.02 -16.53
CA LYS A 15 -6.37 -7.72 -17.74
C LYS A 15 -7.56 -8.15 -18.62
N LEU A 16 -8.61 -8.69 -18.02
CA LEU A 16 -9.82 -9.09 -18.76
C LEU A 16 -10.48 -7.88 -19.41
N TRP A 17 -10.67 -6.79 -18.64
CA TRP A 17 -11.18 -5.54 -19.16
C TRP A 17 -10.33 -5.01 -20.34
N GLN A 18 -9.00 -5.00 -20.22
CA GLN A 18 -8.12 -4.58 -21.33
C GLN A 18 -8.24 -5.47 -22.57
N MET A 19 -8.45 -6.77 -22.40
CA MET A 19 -8.66 -7.69 -23.53
C MET A 19 -9.97 -7.36 -24.26
N GLU A 20 -11.03 -7.04 -23.54
CA GLU A 20 -12.30 -6.59 -24.13
C GLU A 20 -12.14 -5.26 -24.88
N GLU A 21 -11.46 -4.28 -24.29
CA GLU A 21 -11.22 -2.99 -24.95
C GLU A 21 -10.34 -3.13 -26.19
N ARG A 22 -9.34 -4.02 -26.14
CA ARG A 22 -8.53 -4.37 -27.32
C ARG A 22 -9.36 -4.94 -28.46
N LEU A 23 -10.32 -5.83 -28.14
CA LEU A 23 -11.23 -6.38 -29.16
C LEU A 23 -12.11 -5.30 -29.77
N LYS A 24 -12.63 -4.36 -28.95
CA LYS A 24 -13.45 -3.23 -29.43
C LYS A 24 -12.66 -2.26 -30.30
N MET A 25 -11.40 -2.00 -29.96
CA MET A 25 -10.52 -1.06 -30.68
C MET A 25 -9.95 -1.64 -31.97
N GLY A 26 -9.86 -2.97 -32.09
CA GLY A 26 -9.32 -3.65 -33.27
C GLY A 26 -7.93 -3.13 -33.62
N ASP A 27 -7.75 -2.73 -34.87
CA ASP A 27 -6.47 -2.25 -35.41
C ASP A 27 -6.01 -0.91 -34.81
N ARG A 28 -6.88 -0.18 -34.11
CA ARG A 28 -6.53 1.06 -33.42
C ARG A 28 -5.87 0.82 -32.07
N TRP A 29 -5.83 -0.44 -31.60
CA TRP A 29 -5.16 -0.78 -30.35
C TRP A 29 -3.64 -0.77 -30.52
N GLU A 30 -2.95 0.03 -29.72
CA GLU A 30 -1.50 0.10 -29.70
C GLU A 30 -0.95 -0.83 -28.62
N ASN A 31 -0.21 -1.86 -29.02
CA ASN A 31 0.42 -2.76 -28.06
C ASN A 31 1.56 -2.05 -27.31
N SER A 32 1.62 -2.26 -26.00
CA SER A 32 2.73 -1.82 -25.16
C SER A 32 3.10 -2.88 -24.13
N ASP A 33 4.35 -2.86 -23.67
CA ASP A 33 4.83 -3.76 -22.60
C ASP A 33 4.43 -3.28 -21.20
N ARG A 34 3.32 -2.55 -21.09
CA ARG A 34 2.83 -1.94 -19.84
C ARG A 34 1.51 -2.55 -19.43
N VAL A 35 1.36 -2.80 -18.13
CA VAL A 35 0.12 -3.33 -17.55
C VAL A 35 -0.96 -2.24 -17.49
N PHE A 36 -0.60 -1.01 -17.15
CA PHE A 36 -1.54 0.11 -17.10
C PHE A 36 -1.43 0.94 -18.38
N THR A 37 -2.52 0.94 -19.14
CA THR A 37 -2.62 1.63 -20.43
C THR A 37 -3.79 2.60 -20.41
N GLN A 38 -3.74 3.54 -21.34
CA GLN A 38 -4.91 4.30 -21.75
C GLN A 38 -5.85 3.39 -22.55
N PHE A 39 -7.03 3.91 -22.88
CA PHE A 39 -8.05 3.20 -23.66
C PHE A 39 -7.54 2.63 -24.99
N GLY A 40 -6.59 3.31 -25.65
CA GLY A 40 -5.97 2.86 -26.91
C GLY A 40 -4.74 1.96 -26.76
N GLY A 41 -4.43 1.45 -25.57
CA GLY A 41 -3.28 0.55 -25.34
C GLY A 41 -1.93 1.24 -25.15
N LYS A 42 -1.82 2.54 -25.46
CA LYS A 42 -0.67 3.38 -25.10
C LYS A 42 -0.44 3.41 -23.58
N PRO A 43 0.81 3.53 -23.10
CA PRO A 43 1.09 3.71 -21.68
C PRO A 43 0.36 4.91 -21.08
N ILE A 44 -0.17 4.75 -19.87
CA ILE A 44 -0.73 5.89 -19.12
C ILE A 44 0.37 6.84 -18.67
N HIS A 45 0.15 8.15 -18.77
CA HIS A 45 1.05 9.14 -18.19
C HIS A 45 0.86 9.16 -16.66
N PRO A 46 1.93 9.19 -15.85
CA PRO A 46 1.81 9.20 -14.39
C PRO A 46 0.89 10.31 -13.85
N ASP A 47 0.96 11.50 -14.44
CA ASP A 47 0.13 12.65 -14.03
C ASP A 47 -1.37 12.42 -14.26
N SER A 48 -1.76 11.53 -15.18
CA SER A 48 -3.17 11.17 -15.36
C SER A 48 -3.73 10.55 -14.09
N ILE A 49 -2.98 9.66 -13.44
CA ILE A 49 -3.39 9.02 -12.18
C ILE A 49 -3.46 10.06 -11.06
N THR A 50 -2.48 10.96 -10.98
CA THR A 50 -2.48 12.07 -10.02
C THR A 50 -3.71 12.96 -10.19
N GLY A 51 -4.05 13.32 -11.43
CA GLY A 51 -5.23 14.10 -11.77
C GLY A 51 -6.52 13.39 -11.40
N TRP A 52 -6.69 12.13 -11.81
CA TRP A 52 -7.87 11.33 -11.48
C TRP A 52 -8.07 11.18 -9.97
N PHE A 53 -6.98 10.96 -9.23
CA PHE A 53 -7.05 10.83 -7.78
C PHE A 53 -7.42 12.16 -7.10
N ARG A 54 -6.86 13.29 -7.55
CA ARG A 54 -7.26 14.62 -7.06
C ARG A 54 -8.75 14.85 -7.30
N ASP A 55 -9.23 14.57 -8.51
CA ASP A 55 -10.63 14.79 -8.88
C ASP A 55 -11.56 13.85 -8.10
N PHE A 56 -11.11 12.63 -7.77
CA PHE A 56 -11.80 11.71 -6.87
C PHE A 56 -11.90 12.30 -5.45
N ILE A 57 -10.80 12.78 -4.87
CA ILE A 57 -10.80 13.37 -3.52
C ILE A 57 -11.74 14.56 -3.42
N VAL A 58 -11.75 15.47 -4.43
CA VAL A 58 -12.66 16.63 -4.47
C VAL A 58 -14.14 16.24 -4.47
N LYS A 59 -14.48 15.05 -4.99
CA LYS A 59 -15.85 14.54 -5.05
C LYS A 59 -16.28 13.74 -3.82
N THR A 60 -15.43 13.69 -2.79
CA THR A 60 -15.66 12.90 -1.56
C THR A 60 -15.44 13.77 -0.33
N ASP A 61 -15.94 13.33 0.82
CA ASP A 61 -15.68 13.99 2.11
C ASP A 61 -14.33 13.56 2.73
N LEU A 62 -13.40 13.07 1.91
CA LEU A 62 -12.08 12.66 2.36
C LEU A 62 -11.17 13.89 2.58
N PRO A 63 -10.21 13.81 3.52
CA PRO A 63 -9.22 14.85 3.70
C PRO A 63 -8.38 15.04 2.42
N LYS A 64 -7.76 16.21 2.27
CA LYS A 64 -6.89 16.52 1.14
C LYS A 64 -5.63 15.64 1.17
N ILE A 65 -5.69 14.50 0.49
CA ILE A 65 -4.60 13.54 0.36
C ILE A 65 -4.21 13.35 -1.10
N SER A 66 -2.99 12.86 -1.34
CA SER A 66 -2.45 12.58 -2.67
C SER A 66 -2.39 11.07 -2.92
N ILE A 67 -2.16 10.67 -4.18
CA ILE A 67 -1.92 9.26 -4.51
C ILE A 67 -0.68 8.73 -3.76
N HIS A 68 0.33 9.58 -3.53
CA HIS A 68 1.53 9.22 -2.77
C HIS A 68 1.21 9.00 -1.27
N SER A 69 0.18 9.65 -0.74
CA SER A 69 -0.29 9.42 0.63
C SER A 69 -0.72 7.98 0.85
N LEU A 70 -1.26 7.29 -0.16
CA LEU A 70 -1.59 5.85 -0.05
C LEU A 70 -0.34 4.98 0.18
N ARG A 71 0.80 5.35 -0.41
CA ARG A 71 2.08 4.67 -0.17
C ARG A 71 2.55 4.89 1.27
N HIS A 72 2.39 6.10 1.80
CA HIS A 72 2.67 6.37 3.22
C HIS A 72 1.77 5.52 4.13
N THR A 73 0.47 5.43 3.84
CA THR A 73 -0.46 4.58 4.58
C THR A 73 -0.02 3.11 4.58
N ASN A 74 0.34 2.56 3.43
CA ASN A 74 0.83 1.18 3.35
C ASN A 74 2.10 0.95 4.19
N ILE A 75 3.05 1.90 4.20
CA ILE A 75 4.27 1.78 5.00
C ILE A 75 3.95 1.84 6.50
N THR A 76 3.12 2.79 6.93
CA THR A 76 2.70 2.92 8.33
C THR A 76 1.95 1.68 8.81
N LEU A 77 1.06 1.11 7.99
CA LEU A 77 0.34 -0.13 8.32
C LEU A 77 1.28 -1.32 8.50
N LEU A 78 2.32 -1.44 7.66
CA LEU A 78 3.32 -2.51 7.81
C LEU A 78 4.16 -2.33 9.09
N ILE A 79 4.53 -1.10 9.44
CA ILE A 79 5.26 -0.80 10.69
C ILE A 79 4.38 -1.13 11.90
N ALA A 80 3.12 -0.67 11.91
CA ALA A 80 2.18 -0.95 12.99
C ALA A 80 1.87 -2.44 13.15
N ALA A 81 1.92 -3.21 12.06
CA ALA A 81 1.80 -4.67 12.09
C ALA A 81 3.08 -5.40 12.56
N GLY A 82 4.10 -4.68 13.03
CA GLY A 82 5.35 -5.24 13.53
C GLY A 82 6.27 -5.81 12.44
N VAL A 83 6.06 -5.48 11.17
CA VAL A 83 6.92 -5.98 10.08
C VAL A 83 8.32 -5.38 10.23
N PRO A 84 9.40 -6.19 10.15
CA PRO A 84 10.76 -5.68 10.32
C PRO A 84 11.06 -4.50 9.39
N LEU A 85 11.64 -3.42 9.94
CA LEU A 85 11.86 -2.16 9.23
C LEU A 85 12.62 -2.34 7.90
N ARG A 86 13.60 -3.25 7.87
CA ARG A 86 14.35 -3.60 6.65
C ARG A 86 13.43 -4.16 5.56
N THR A 87 12.49 -5.02 5.94
CA THR A 87 11.48 -5.59 5.02
C THR A 87 10.53 -4.51 4.54
N VAL A 88 10.07 -3.62 5.43
CA VAL A 88 9.22 -2.48 5.05
C VAL A 88 9.94 -1.56 4.05
N SER A 89 11.20 -1.22 4.32
CA SER A 89 12.06 -0.41 3.44
C SER A 89 12.25 -1.05 2.06
N TYR A 90 12.57 -2.35 2.02
CA TYR A 90 12.67 -3.11 0.78
C TYR A 90 11.36 -3.11 -0.01
N ARG A 91 10.21 -3.27 0.66
CA ARG A 91 8.88 -3.22 0.01
C ARG A 91 8.51 -1.83 -0.49
N ALA A 92 8.95 -0.79 0.20
CA ALA A 92 8.83 0.58 -0.28
C ALA A 92 9.76 0.85 -1.48
N GLY A 93 10.84 0.09 -1.63
CA GLY A 93 11.86 0.33 -2.65
C GLY A 93 12.75 1.52 -2.30
N HIS A 94 12.97 1.79 -1.01
CA HIS A 94 13.99 2.75 -0.60
C HIS A 94 15.37 2.12 -0.72
N ALA A 95 16.33 2.87 -1.26
CA ALA A 95 17.70 2.38 -1.42
C ALA A 95 18.39 2.13 -0.07
N GLN A 96 18.01 2.88 0.97
CA GLN A 96 18.55 2.78 2.31
C GLN A 96 17.43 2.62 3.35
N THR A 97 17.65 1.74 4.33
CA THR A 97 16.71 1.55 5.46
C THR A 97 16.54 2.82 6.29
N SER A 98 17.60 3.64 6.39
CA SER A 98 17.58 4.94 7.09
C SER A 98 16.53 5.89 6.53
N THR A 99 16.26 5.88 5.22
CA THR A 99 15.18 6.68 4.61
C THR A 99 13.82 6.33 5.24
N THR A 100 13.53 5.04 5.41
CA THR A 100 12.29 4.62 6.09
C THR A 100 12.32 4.96 7.58
N ALA A 101 13.45 4.73 8.25
CA ALA A 101 13.58 5.06 9.68
C ALA A 101 13.30 6.54 9.95
N ASN A 102 13.88 7.43 9.13
CA ASN A 102 13.77 8.87 9.31
C ASN A 102 12.37 9.40 8.97
N ILE A 103 11.77 8.94 7.86
CA ILE A 103 10.45 9.42 7.42
C ILE A 103 9.33 8.93 8.35
N TYR A 104 9.46 7.72 8.91
CA TYR A 104 8.40 7.07 9.68
C TYR A 104 8.74 6.92 11.17
N SER A 105 9.64 7.75 11.69
CA SER A 105 10.09 7.72 13.10
C SER A 105 8.94 7.74 14.09
N HIS A 106 7.91 8.56 13.84
CA HIS A 106 6.71 8.60 14.68
C HIS A 106 5.94 7.27 14.70
N ALA A 107 5.72 6.65 13.54
CA ALA A 107 5.04 5.36 13.47
C ALA A 107 5.84 4.24 14.14
N ILE A 108 7.18 4.30 14.03
CA ILE A 108 8.08 3.36 14.70
C ILE A 108 7.98 3.53 16.22
N ARG A 109 8.01 4.77 16.72
CA ARG A 109 7.86 5.05 18.16
C ARG A 109 6.53 4.53 18.69
N THR A 110 5.42 4.77 17.98
CA THR A 110 4.12 4.24 18.39
C THR A 110 4.10 2.69 18.39
N ALA A 111 4.74 2.05 17.41
CA ALA A 111 4.85 0.59 17.41
C ALA A 111 5.74 0.06 18.56
N ASP A 112 6.77 0.81 18.96
CA ASP A 112 7.63 0.51 20.12
C ASP A 112 6.88 0.64 21.44
N GLU A 113 6.08 1.70 21.59
CA GLU A 113 5.18 1.89 22.74
C GLU A 113 4.21 0.70 22.88
N MET A 114 3.61 0.23 21.77
CA MET A 114 2.76 -0.97 21.79
C MET A 114 3.54 -2.26 22.09
N ALA A 115 4.82 -2.32 21.75
CA ALA A 115 5.66 -3.48 22.04
C ALA A 115 6.03 -3.59 23.52
N ALA A 116 6.02 -2.48 24.26
CA ALA A 116 6.27 -2.46 25.70
C ALA A 116 5.21 -3.23 26.50
N ASP A 117 4.00 -3.38 25.97
CA ASP A 117 2.91 -4.16 26.58
C ASP A 117 3.13 -5.68 26.46
N VAL A 118 3.96 -6.13 25.51
CA VAL A 118 4.16 -7.56 25.22
C VAL A 118 4.82 -8.31 26.39
N PRO A 119 5.90 -7.81 27.02
CA PRO A 119 6.42 -8.39 28.26
C PRO A 119 5.38 -8.50 29.36
N ASP A 120 4.52 -7.50 29.56
CA ASP A 120 3.49 -7.52 30.61
C ASP A 120 2.47 -8.65 30.38
N ASP A 121 2.08 -8.89 29.13
CA ASP A 121 1.20 -10.00 28.76
C ASP A 121 1.85 -11.38 28.96
N ILE A 122 3.16 -11.49 28.67
CA ILE A 122 3.91 -12.75 28.81
C ILE A 122 4.21 -13.06 30.27
N LEU A 123 4.64 -12.06 31.04
CA LEU A 123 5.11 -12.20 32.42
C LEU A 123 3.97 -12.18 33.44
N THR A 124 2.83 -11.58 33.10
CA THR A 124 1.62 -11.54 33.94
C THR A 124 0.40 -12.13 33.22
N PRO A 125 0.46 -13.42 32.82
CA PRO A 125 -0.64 -14.03 32.11
C PRO A 125 -1.90 -14.02 32.98
N ALA A 126 -3.07 -13.86 32.36
CA ALA A 126 -4.36 -13.70 33.04
C ALA A 126 -4.70 -14.79 34.08
N SER A 127 -4.03 -15.94 34.05
CA SER A 127 -4.07 -16.98 35.08
C SER A 127 -3.54 -16.53 36.45
N VAL A 128 -2.57 -15.62 36.49
CA VAL A 128 -1.97 -15.10 37.75
C VAL A 128 -2.83 -14.02 38.38
N ARG A 129 -3.53 -13.21 37.57
CA ARG A 129 -4.41 -12.12 38.05
C ARG A 129 -5.62 -12.60 38.87
N ARG A 130 -6.02 -13.87 38.76
CA ARG A 130 -7.15 -14.47 39.52
C ARG A 130 -6.80 -14.96 40.93
N ASN A 131 -5.52 -14.99 41.31
CA ASN A 131 -5.07 -15.51 42.61
C ASN A 131 -4.59 -14.41 43.59
N ILE A 132 -4.80 -13.14 43.24
CA ILE A 132 -4.42 -11.97 44.06
C ILE A 132 -5.64 -11.10 44.43
N GLY A 133 -6.84 -11.69 44.40
CA GLY A 133 -8.09 -11.10 44.89
C GLY A 133 -8.66 -11.89 46.04
#